data_AF-A0A1Q7WNU5-F1
#
_entry.id   AF-A0A1Q7WNU5-F1
#
_cell.length_a   1.000
_cell.length_b   1.000
_cell.length_c   1.000
_cell.angle_alpha   90.00
_cell.angle_beta   90.00
_cell.angle_gamma   90.00
#
_symmetry.space_group_name_H-M   'P 1'
#
loop_
_entity.id
_entity.type
_entity.pdbx_description
1 polymer ?
#
loop_
_entity_poly.entity_id
_entity_poly.type
_entity_poly.pdbx_seq_one_letter_code
_entity_poly.pdbx_strand_id
1 'polypeptide(L)'
;MLFMRYFFMRHRNVLIIGSLAALGLVIALGVILIRMTASPPAASPSGVLWTLTSLQVNGQTHQLIPNLAVTLTFHEPSHTITGNSGCNSYQATYQQQNSQIRFQDFAMTAVGCLGPEGVQENLYMQALSHAETLLVSANAMTITGAGGKDILQFSSSQP
;
A
#
# COMPACT_ATOMS: atom_id res chain seq x y z
N MET A 1 -26.04 82.17 21.93
CA MET A 1 -25.90 81.55 23.26
C MET A 1 -25.73 80.05 23.06
N LEU A 2 -24.57 79.53 22.64
CA LEU A 2 -23.41 79.22 23.51
C LEU A 2 -23.81 79.09 24.99
N PHE A 3 -23.59 77.91 25.57
CA PHE A 3 -24.03 77.43 26.89
C PHE A 3 -25.36 76.66 26.94
N MET A 4 -25.45 75.53 26.23
CA MET A 4 -26.18 74.37 26.77
C MET A 4 -25.39 73.07 26.55
N ARG A 5 -24.34 72.92 27.37
CA ARG A 5 -24.04 71.68 28.11
C ARG A 5 -23.80 70.45 27.23
N TYR A 6 -22.57 70.11 26.87
CA TYR A 6 -21.58 69.45 27.74
C TYR A 6 -22.08 68.21 28.54
N PHE A 7 -23.32 67.75 28.37
CA PHE A 7 -23.90 66.71 29.24
C PHE A 7 -24.21 65.37 28.55
N PHE A 8 -24.17 65.25 27.23
CA PHE A 8 -24.36 63.95 26.59
C PHE A 8 -23.15 63.50 25.78
N MET A 9 -21.98 63.65 26.41
CA MET A 9 -20.70 63.11 25.98
C MET A 9 -20.46 61.67 26.50
N ARG A 10 -21.51 60.89 26.84
CA ARG A 10 -21.30 59.60 27.55
C ARG A 10 -22.14 58.40 27.16
N HIS A 11 -23.21 58.54 26.37
CA HIS A 11 -24.06 57.38 26.07
C HIS A 11 -24.26 57.14 24.58
N ARG A 12 -23.80 55.95 24.16
CA ARG A 12 -24.12 55.23 22.92
C ARG A 12 -23.15 55.39 21.73
N ASN A 13 -21.88 55.66 22.01
CA ASN A 13 -20.77 55.06 21.23
C ASN A 13 -20.77 53.51 21.27
N VAL A 14 -21.68 52.91 22.06
CA VAL A 14 -21.85 51.46 22.21
C VAL A 14 -22.63 50.83 21.04
N LEU A 15 -23.34 51.61 20.21
CA LEU A 15 -24.19 51.01 19.16
C LEU A 15 -23.50 50.78 17.80
N ILE A 16 -22.30 51.33 17.57
CA ILE A 16 -21.59 51.18 16.27
C ILE A 16 -20.52 50.08 16.31
N ILE A 17 -20.15 49.58 17.49
CA ILE A 17 -19.17 48.48 17.63
C ILE A 17 -19.82 47.10 17.35
N GLY A 18 -21.16 47.03 17.29
CA GLY A 18 -21.90 45.78 17.10
C GLY A 18 -21.91 45.23 15.66
N SER A 19 -21.48 45.99 14.65
CA SER A 19 -21.67 45.62 13.23
C SER A 19 -20.39 45.30 12.45
N LEU A 20 -19.21 45.41 13.05
CA LEU A 20 -17.93 45.01 12.43
C LEU A 20 -17.28 43.77 13.06
N ALA A 21 -17.84 43.22 14.14
CA ALA A 21 -17.38 41.95 14.68
C ALA A 21 -18.08 40.72 14.04
N ALA A 22 -19.23 40.91 13.38
CA ALA A 22 -19.99 39.80 12.78
C ALA A 22 -19.63 39.51 11.31
N LEU A 23 -18.91 40.40 10.61
CA LEU A 23 -18.45 40.15 9.23
C LEU A 23 -16.97 39.79 9.11
N GLY A 24 -16.17 39.98 10.16
CA GLY A 24 -14.76 39.60 10.19
C GLY A 24 -14.50 38.15 10.61
N LEU A 25 -15.46 37.51 11.31
CA LEU A 25 -15.28 36.15 11.83
C LEU A 25 -15.76 35.06 10.84
N VAL A 26 -16.48 35.40 9.79
CA VAL A 26 -16.93 34.40 8.78
C VAL A 26 -15.93 34.28 7.62
N ILE A 27 -15.10 35.31 7.35
CA ILE A 27 -14.09 35.27 6.27
C ILE A 27 -12.81 34.54 6.72
N ALA A 28 -12.58 34.36 8.02
CA ALA A 28 -11.47 33.54 8.54
C ALA A 28 -11.82 32.04 8.64
N LEU A 29 -13.03 31.62 8.25
CA LEU A 29 -13.52 30.23 8.36
C LEU A 29 -13.87 29.55 7.03
N GLY A 30 -13.73 30.25 5.89
CA GLY A 30 -13.78 29.64 4.56
C GLY A 30 -12.61 30.21 3.77
N VAL A 31 -11.61 29.46 3.34
CA VAL A 31 -11.73 28.25 2.55
C VAL A 31 -10.33 27.62 2.60
N ILE A 32 -10.08 26.69 3.53
CA ILE A 32 -8.97 25.74 3.35
C ILE A 32 -9.47 24.76 2.30
N LEU A 33 -9.21 25.05 1.01
CA LEU A 33 -9.29 24.02 -0.03
C LEU A 33 -8.18 23.03 0.29
N ILE A 34 -8.46 22.07 1.17
CA ILE A 34 -7.73 20.81 1.16
C ILE A 34 -8.03 20.25 -0.22
N ARG A 35 -7.10 20.48 -1.16
CA ARG A 35 -7.05 19.69 -2.38
C ARG A 35 -6.84 18.27 -1.89
N MET A 36 -7.93 17.50 -1.80
CA MET A 36 -7.86 16.06 -1.76
C MET A 36 -7.28 15.66 -3.11
N THR A 37 -5.95 15.71 -3.22
CA THR A 37 -5.25 15.06 -4.31
C THR A 37 -5.53 13.59 -4.08
N ALA A 38 -6.51 13.05 -4.82
CA ALA A 38 -6.71 11.61 -4.87
C ALA A 38 -5.34 11.00 -5.16
N SER A 39 -4.83 10.20 -4.23
CA SER A 39 -3.61 9.44 -4.49
C SER A 39 -3.83 8.69 -5.79
N PRO A 40 -2.86 8.67 -6.71
CA PRO A 40 -2.95 7.86 -7.92
C PRO A 40 -3.43 6.46 -7.52
N PRO A 41 -4.33 5.83 -8.30
CA PRO A 41 -4.73 4.46 -8.01
C PRO A 41 -3.46 3.62 -7.87
N ALA A 42 -3.39 2.82 -6.80
CA ALA A 42 -2.26 1.92 -6.59
C ALA A 42 -2.06 1.09 -7.86
N ALA A 43 -0.81 0.95 -8.31
CA ALA A 43 -0.49 0.15 -9.48
C ALA A 43 -1.07 -1.27 -9.29
N SER A 44 -1.82 -1.76 -10.28
CA SER A 44 -2.37 -3.11 -10.22
C SER A 44 -1.26 -4.13 -10.44
N PRO A 45 -1.16 -5.19 -9.62
CA PRO A 45 -0.20 -6.26 -9.82
C PRO A 45 -0.61 -7.23 -10.94
N SER A 46 -1.85 -7.13 -11.44
CA SER A 46 -2.44 -8.06 -12.42
C SER A 46 -1.81 -7.95 -13.80
N GLY A 47 -1.58 -9.09 -14.45
CA GLY A 47 -0.98 -9.17 -15.78
C GLY A 47 0.51 -8.77 -15.85
N VAL A 48 1.16 -8.60 -14.70
CA VAL A 48 2.59 -8.23 -14.60
C VAL A 48 3.43 -9.43 -14.21
N LEU A 49 4.58 -9.60 -14.86
CA LEU A 49 5.58 -10.59 -14.44
C LEU A 49 6.46 -10.01 -13.33
N TRP A 50 6.24 -10.47 -12.10
CA TRP A 50 7.03 -10.11 -10.94
C TRP A 50 8.16 -11.11 -10.74
N THR A 51 9.40 -10.64 -10.62
CA THR A 51 10.58 -11.47 -10.35
C THR A 51 11.09 -11.19 -8.93
N LEU A 52 11.30 -12.25 -8.15
CA LEU A 52 11.76 -12.16 -6.77
C LEU A 52 13.18 -11.59 -6.71
N THR A 53 13.40 -10.64 -5.82
CA THR A 53 14.69 -9.96 -5.60
C THR A 53 15.19 -10.11 -4.17
N SER A 54 14.32 -10.41 -3.21
CA SER A 54 14.69 -10.69 -1.82
C SER A 54 13.76 -11.73 -1.20
N LEU A 55 14.35 -12.68 -0.47
CA LEU A 55 13.67 -13.73 0.27
C LEU A 55 14.09 -13.66 1.73
N GLN A 56 13.15 -13.30 2.60
CA GLN A 56 13.31 -13.40 4.04
C GLN A 56 12.28 -14.38 4.60
N VAL A 57 12.73 -15.31 5.44
CA VAL A 57 11.88 -16.31 6.10
C VAL A 57 12.26 -16.36 7.57
N ASN A 58 11.28 -16.32 8.47
CA ASN A 58 11.50 -16.28 9.93
C ASN A 58 12.47 -15.17 10.38
N GLY A 59 12.47 -14.03 9.68
CA GLY A 59 13.36 -12.90 9.94
C GLY A 59 14.81 -13.10 9.47
N GLN A 60 15.12 -14.19 8.75
CA GLN A 60 16.44 -14.46 8.19
C GLN A 60 16.43 -14.24 6.68
N THR A 61 17.37 -13.45 6.17
CA THR A 61 17.52 -13.23 4.72
C THR A 61 18.27 -14.41 4.10
N HIS A 62 17.69 -14.99 3.07
CA HIS A 62 18.28 -16.07 2.29
C HIS A 62 18.81 -15.53 0.97
N GLN A 63 20.03 -15.94 0.61
CA GLN A 63 20.63 -15.57 -0.66
C GLN A 63 19.93 -16.30 -1.80
N LEU A 64 19.51 -15.55 -2.83
CA LEU A 64 18.94 -16.13 -4.03
C LEU A 64 20.02 -16.77 -4.89
N ILE A 65 19.73 -17.94 -5.43
CA ILE A 65 20.60 -18.66 -6.35
C ILE A 65 20.62 -17.91 -7.69
N PRO A 66 21.79 -17.51 -8.20
CA PRO A 66 21.91 -16.85 -9.49
C PRO A 66 21.32 -17.71 -10.62
N ASN A 67 20.63 -17.07 -11.56
CA ASN A 67 19.97 -17.71 -12.71
C ASN A 67 18.85 -18.71 -12.37
N LEU A 68 18.42 -18.79 -11.11
CA LEU A 68 17.26 -19.57 -10.68
C LEU A 68 16.08 -18.63 -10.40
N ALA A 69 15.47 -18.12 -11.46
CA ALA A 69 14.44 -17.09 -11.36
C ALA A 69 13.19 -17.61 -10.64
N VAL A 70 12.72 -16.85 -9.65
CA VAL A 70 11.44 -17.07 -8.97
C VAL A 70 10.48 -15.98 -9.40
N THR A 71 9.29 -16.35 -9.84
CA THR A 71 8.32 -15.43 -10.44
C THR A 71 6.91 -15.59 -9.90
N LEU A 72 6.10 -14.55 -10.07
CA LEU A 72 4.69 -14.51 -9.73
C LEU A 72 3.94 -13.60 -10.71
N THR A 73 2.78 -14.03 -11.18
CA THR A 73 1.86 -13.22 -11.99
C THR A 73 0.44 -13.40 -11.46
N PHE A 74 -0.23 -12.27 -11.23
CA PHE A 74 -1.63 -12.21 -10.85
C PHE A 74 -2.52 -12.21 -12.09
N HIS A 75 -3.65 -12.93 -12.01
CA HIS A 75 -4.65 -13.02 -13.06
C HIS A 75 -6.01 -12.58 -12.53
N GLU A 76 -6.56 -11.56 -13.16
CA GLU A 76 -7.94 -11.12 -13.00
C GLU A 76 -8.72 -11.33 -14.31
N PRO A 77 -10.02 -11.67 -14.26
CA PRO A 77 -10.88 -11.74 -13.09
C PRO A 77 -10.87 -13.10 -12.36
N SER A 78 -10.00 -14.04 -12.75
CA SER A 78 -9.99 -15.40 -12.19
C SER A 78 -9.54 -15.49 -10.73
N HIS A 79 -8.91 -14.45 -10.18
CA HIS A 79 -8.33 -14.43 -8.83
C HIS A 79 -7.35 -15.60 -8.60
N THR A 80 -6.50 -15.83 -9.60
CA THR A 80 -5.45 -16.85 -9.55
C THR A 80 -4.08 -16.22 -9.70
N ILE A 81 -3.07 -16.88 -9.18
CA ILE A 81 -1.66 -16.60 -9.50
C ILE A 81 -1.04 -17.78 -10.22
N THR A 82 -0.03 -17.49 -11.03
CA THR A 82 0.89 -18.49 -11.59
C THR A 82 2.32 -18.03 -11.41
N GLY A 83 3.27 -18.95 -11.39
CA GLY A 83 4.69 -18.57 -11.40
C GLY A 83 5.63 -19.76 -11.48
N ASN A 84 6.92 -19.46 -11.39
CA ASN A 84 8.00 -20.43 -11.21
C ASN A 84 8.60 -20.24 -9.80
N SER A 85 8.73 -21.31 -9.00
CA SER A 85 9.33 -21.29 -7.66
C SER A 85 10.84 -21.51 -7.66
N GLY A 86 11.48 -21.46 -8.83
CA GLY A 86 12.86 -21.80 -9.11
C GLY A 86 12.99 -23.18 -9.75
N CYS A 87 12.29 -24.18 -9.21
CA CYS A 87 12.31 -25.56 -9.71
C CYS A 87 11.00 -25.95 -10.40
N ASN A 88 9.86 -25.67 -9.75
CA ASN A 88 8.54 -26.04 -10.24
C ASN A 88 7.75 -24.85 -10.76
N SER A 89 6.85 -25.12 -11.70
CA SER A 89 5.76 -24.21 -12.00
C SER A 89 4.67 -24.39 -10.95
N TYR A 90 4.05 -23.30 -10.52
CA TYR A 90 2.97 -23.32 -9.54
C TYR A 90 1.81 -22.44 -9.96
N GLN A 91 0.65 -22.75 -9.39
CA GLN A 91 -0.54 -21.91 -9.41
C GLN A 91 -1.22 -21.94 -8.03
N ALA A 92 -1.97 -20.90 -7.73
CA ALA A 92 -2.78 -20.81 -6.50
C ALA A 92 -3.98 -19.88 -6.75
N THR A 93 -5.01 -19.99 -5.91
CA THR A 93 -6.07 -18.97 -5.80
C THR A 93 -5.64 -17.90 -4.81
N TYR A 94 -6.22 -16.70 -4.91
CA TYR A 94 -5.99 -15.65 -3.91
C TYR A 94 -7.26 -14.90 -3.57
N GLN A 95 -7.30 -14.39 -2.34
CA GLN A 95 -8.29 -13.44 -1.87
C GLN A 95 -7.57 -12.17 -1.45
N GLN A 96 -8.03 -11.03 -1.92
CA GLN A 96 -7.45 -9.73 -1.58
C GLN A 96 -8.52 -8.75 -1.13
N GLN A 97 -8.25 -8.07 -0.02
CA GLN A 97 -9.07 -6.96 0.46
C GLN A 97 -8.16 -5.84 0.93
N ASN A 98 -8.20 -4.70 0.25
CA ASN A 98 -7.25 -3.61 0.44
C ASN A 98 -5.80 -4.11 0.28
N SER A 99 -4.97 -3.96 1.32
CA SER A 99 -3.61 -4.50 1.37
C SER A 99 -3.54 -5.92 1.91
N GLN A 100 -4.62 -6.50 2.45
CA GLN A 100 -4.60 -7.88 2.95
C GLN A 100 -4.69 -8.86 1.79
N ILE A 101 -3.87 -9.90 1.82
CA ILE A 101 -3.90 -10.97 0.82
C ILE A 101 -3.76 -12.33 1.50
N ARG A 102 -4.40 -13.35 0.92
CA ARG A 102 -4.19 -14.76 1.27
C ARG A 102 -4.14 -15.58 0.00
N PHE A 103 -3.21 -16.54 -0.07
CA PHE A 103 -3.10 -17.51 -1.15
C PHE A 103 -3.58 -18.88 -0.68
N GLN A 104 -4.28 -19.60 -1.54
CA GLN A 104 -4.92 -20.88 -1.23
C GLN A 104 -4.83 -21.84 -2.42
N ASP A 105 -5.19 -23.10 -2.23
CA ASP A 105 -5.32 -24.10 -3.30
C ASP A 105 -4.07 -24.22 -4.19
N PHE A 106 -2.89 -24.24 -3.55
CA PHE A 106 -1.62 -24.38 -4.26
C PHE A 106 -1.57 -25.71 -5.04
N ALA A 107 -1.22 -25.61 -6.31
CA ALA A 107 -0.88 -26.74 -7.16
C ALA A 107 0.47 -26.47 -7.83
N MET A 108 1.29 -27.51 -7.95
CA MET A 108 2.65 -27.41 -8.48
C MET A 108 2.95 -28.60 -9.38
N THR A 109 3.90 -28.42 -10.30
CA THR A 109 4.56 -29.57 -10.92
C THR A 109 5.34 -30.36 -9.87
N ALA A 110 5.66 -31.62 -10.16
CA ALA A 110 6.37 -32.52 -9.23
C ALA A 110 7.78 -32.84 -9.73
N VAL A 111 8.50 -31.83 -10.23
CA VAL A 111 9.93 -31.97 -10.55
C VAL A 111 10.70 -31.96 -9.24
N GLY A 112 11.45 -33.04 -8.98
CA GLY A 112 12.26 -33.15 -7.78
C GLY A 112 13.61 -32.47 -7.95
N CYS A 113 13.77 -31.25 -7.42
CA CYS A 113 15.08 -30.61 -7.29
C CYS A 113 15.72 -30.93 -5.94
N LEU A 114 17.00 -31.31 -5.97
CA LEU A 114 17.79 -31.63 -4.77
C LEU A 114 18.74 -30.47 -4.43
N GLY A 115 19.23 -30.47 -3.20
CA GLY A 115 20.25 -29.50 -2.77
C GLY A 115 19.71 -28.06 -2.67
N PRO A 116 20.53 -27.04 -2.96
CA PRO A 116 20.18 -25.64 -2.74
C PRO A 116 18.90 -25.17 -3.45
N GLU A 117 18.65 -25.66 -4.67
CA GLU A 117 17.48 -25.25 -5.47
C GLU A 117 16.17 -25.66 -4.79
N GLY A 118 16.09 -26.92 -4.32
CA GLY A 118 14.94 -27.41 -3.56
C GLY A 118 14.79 -26.71 -2.21
N VAL A 119 15.89 -26.31 -1.56
CA VAL A 119 15.84 -25.52 -0.32
C VAL A 119 15.25 -24.13 -0.58
N GLN A 120 15.70 -23.43 -1.62
CA GLN A 120 15.15 -22.11 -1.98
C GLN A 120 13.66 -22.20 -2.36
N GLU A 121 13.27 -23.19 -3.17
CA GLU A 121 11.87 -23.40 -3.53
C GLU A 121 10.99 -23.59 -2.28
N ASN A 122 11.41 -24.45 -1.35
CA ASN A 122 10.65 -24.69 -0.13
C ASN A 122 10.51 -23.43 0.74
N LEU A 123 11.58 -22.64 0.87
CA LEU A 123 11.56 -21.38 1.61
C LEU A 123 10.62 -20.36 0.96
N TYR A 124 10.68 -20.24 -0.37
CA TYR A 124 9.78 -19.36 -1.12
C TYR A 124 8.31 -19.75 -0.95
N MET A 125 7.99 -21.04 -1.15
CA MET A 125 6.62 -21.53 -1.02
C MET A 125 6.09 -21.41 0.41
N GLN A 126 6.94 -21.64 1.41
CA GLN A 126 6.60 -21.41 2.82
C GLN A 126 6.21 -19.95 3.05
N ALA A 127 7.08 -19.00 2.68
CA ALA A 127 6.82 -17.58 2.87
C ALA A 127 5.56 -17.10 2.11
N LEU A 128 5.36 -17.60 0.88
CA LEU A 128 4.18 -17.26 0.08
C LEU A 128 2.90 -17.79 0.72
N SER A 129 2.93 -18.99 1.32
CA SER A 129 1.78 -19.56 2.04
C SER A 129 1.41 -18.79 3.30
N HIS A 130 2.35 -18.05 3.88
CA HIS A 130 2.15 -17.21 5.06
C HIS A 130 1.80 -15.76 4.72
N ALA A 131 1.58 -15.42 3.45
CA ALA A 131 1.31 -14.06 3.02
C ALA A 131 0.15 -13.44 3.81
N GLU A 132 0.38 -12.22 4.29
CA GLU A 132 -0.60 -11.45 5.06
C GLU A 132 -0.99 -10.15 4.34
N THR A 133 0.01 -9.46 3.80
CA THR A 133 -0.19 -8.18 3.11
C THR A 133 0.54 -8.12 1.79
N LEU A 134 -0.05 -7.41 0.83
CA LEU A 134 0.52 -7.07 -0.47
C LEU A 134 0.59 -5.54 -0.60
N LEU A 135 1.77 -5.04 -0.95
CA LEU A 135 1.99 -3.63 -1.31
C LEU A 135 2.63 -3.56 -2.69
N VAL A 136 2.10 -2.69 -3.54
CA VAL A 136 2.60 -2.46 -4.90
C VAL A 136 2.90 -0.98 -5.06
N SER A 137 4.10 -0.65 -5.52
CA SER A 137 4.54 0.72 -5.77
C SER A 137 5.41 0.75 -7.02
N ALA A 138 4.91 1.40 -8.08
CA ALA A 138 5.55 1.42 -9.39
C ALA A 138 5.95 -0.01 -9.83
N ASN A 139 7.25 -0.26 -9.97
CA ASN A 139 7.82 -1.53 -10.40
C ASN A 139 8.29 -2.43 -9.24
N ALA A 140 7.86 -2.14 -8.01
CA ALA A 140 8.19 -2.92 -6.83
C ALA A 140 6.92 -3.50 -6.18
N MET A 141 7.01 -4.75 -5.78
CA MET A 141 5.95 -5.45 -5.06
C MET A 141 6.53 -6.10 -3.81
N THR A 142 5.87 -5.95 -2.67
CA THR A 142 6.26 -6.58 -1.41
C THR A 142 5.10 -7.38 -0.87
N ILE A 143 5.36 -8.65 -0.58
CA ILE A 143 4.47 -9.53 0.18
C ILE A 143 5.10 -9.74 1.55
N THR A 144 4.33 -9.48 2.60
CA THR A 144 4.75 -9.68 3.98
C THR A 144 3.85 -10.71 4.64
N GLY A 145 4.41 -11.60 5.45
CA GLY A 145 3.72 -12.68 6.14
C GLY A 145 4.25 -12.94 7.54
N ALA A 146 3.57 -13.83 8.27
CA ALA A 146 3.96 -14.31 9.60
C ALA A 146 4.29 -13.17 10.60
N GLY A 147 3.46 -12.13 10.66
CA GLY A 147 3.69 -10.99 11.56
C GLY A 147 4.92 -10.15 11.21
N GLY A 148 5.30 -10.10 9.93
CA GLY A 148 6.44 -9.32 9.44
C GLY A 148 7.77 -10.08 9.37
N LYS A 149 7.76 -11.39 9.63
CA LYS A 149 8.99 -12.21 9.62
C LYS A 149 9.29 -12.81 8.26
N ASP A 150 8.27 -13.00 7.44
CA ASP A 150 8.43 -13.45 6.07
C ASP A 150 8.25 -12.24 5.16
N ILE A 151 9.24 -11.95 4.32
CA ILE A 151 9.21 -10.83 3.39
C ILE A 151 9.70 -11.33 2.02
N LEU A 152 8.84 -11.17 1.02
CA LEU A 152 9.13 -11.42 -0.38
C LEU A 152 9.10 -10.08 -1.12
N GLN A 153 10.25 -9.66 -1.65
CA GLN A 153 10.32 -8.47 -2.49
C GLN A 153 10.48 -8.90 -3.94
N PHE A 154 9.75 -8.24 -4.82
CA PHE A 154 9.77 -8.48 -6.25
C PHE A 154 9.94 -7.17 -7.00
N SER A 155 10.47 -7.28 -8.22
CA SER A 155 10.49 -6.20 -9.18
C SER A 155 9.88 -6.62 -10.52
N SER A 156 9.28 -5.69 -11.23
CA SER A 156 8.90 -5.83 -12.63
C SER A 156 9.76 -4.93 -13.53
N SER A 157 9.90 -5.31 -14.80
CA SER A 157 10.47 -4.43 -15.84
C SER A 157 9.40 -3.64 -16.59
N GLN A 158 8.12 -3.93 -16.35
CA GLN A 158 7.01 -3.16 -16.88
C GLN A 158 6.83 -1.88 -16.04
N PRO A 159 6.75 -0.70 -16.68
CA PRO A 159 6.59 0.59 -16.01
C PRO A 159 5.22 0.76 -15.34
#